data_AF-A0A357EFW6-F1
#
_entry.id   AF-A0A357EFW6-F1
#
_cell.length_a   1.000
_cell.length_b   1.000
_cell.length_c   1.000
_cell.angle_alpha   90.00
_cell.angle_beta   90.00
_cell.angle_gamma   90.00
#
_symmetry.space_group_name_H-M   'P 1'
#
loop_
_entity.id
_entity.type
_entity.pdbx_description
1 polymer ?
#
loop_
_entity_poly.entity_id
_entity_poly.type
_entity_poly.pdbx_seq_one_letter_code
_entity_poly.pdbx_strand_id
1 'polypeptide(L)'
;MRSLDNKAAPGYFDLQALATYSCTSVRWLRNRLVDRNHPLPCYRIEGKILVKREEFDRWIARHRVSNCTDNLSELVDAVVSQVQAPNLRRLTERA
;
A
#
# COMPACT_ATOMS: atom_id res chain seq x y z
N MET A 1 -7.90 -1.92 -34.24
CA MET A 1 -8.40 -0.64 -33.71
C MET A 1 -9.07 -0.90 -32.36
N ARG A 2 -8.42 -0.52 -31.24
CA ARG A 2 -9.10 -0.37 -29.95
C ARG A 2 -8.90 1.08 -29.54
N SER A 3 -9.94 1.88 -29.73
CA SER A 3 -10.01 3.26 -29.25
C SER A 3 -9.75 3.26 -27.75
N LEU A 4 -8.59 3.79 -27.34
CA LEU A 4 -8.36 4.26 -25.98
C LEU A 4 -8.78 5.72 -25.94
N ASP A 5 -10.06 5.96 -26.22
CA ASP A 5 -10.72 7.21 -25.87
C ASP A 5 -10.98 7.11 -24.35
N ASN A 6 -9.90 7.01 -23.57
CA ASN A 6 -9.92 6.85 -22.13
C ASN A 6 -10.20 8.21 -21.47
N LYS A 7 -11.30 8.83 -21.89
CA LYS A 7 -11.94 9.88 -21.12
C LYS A 7 -12.59 9.12 -19.97
N ALA A 8 -11.91 9.07 -18.83
CA ALA A 8 -12.39 8.38 -17.63
C ALA A 8 -13.70 9.03 -17.16
N ALA A 9 -14.82 8.60 -17.74
CA ALA A 9 -16.13 8.88 -17.19
C ALA A 9 -16.12 8.40 -15.73
N PRO A 10 -16.76 9.14 -14.81
CA PRO A 10 -16.94 8.67 -13.43
C PRO A 10 -17.74 7.37 -13.48
N GLY A 11 -17.02 6.24 -13.44
CA GLY A 11 -17.55 4.93 -13.76
C GLY A 11 -17.29 3.91 -12.66
N TYR A 12 -18.12 2.88 -12.65
CA TYR A 12 -17.92 1.68 -11.86
C TYR A 12 -17.03 0.72 -12.65
N PHE A 13 -16.00 0.19 -11.98
CA PHE A 13 -15.07 -0.77 -12.52
C PHE A 13 -15.37 -2.14 -11.93
N ASP A 14 -15.41 -3.18 -12.76
CA ASP A 14 -15.26 -4.53 -12.26
C ASP A 14 -13.80 -4.77 -11.80
N LEU A 15 -13.54 -5.89 -11.13
CA LEU A 15 -12.19 -6.18 -10.61
C LEU A 15 -11.13 -6.32 -11.71
N GLN A 16 -11.52 -6.68 -12.93
CA GLN A 16 -10.57 -6.84 -14.04
C GLN A 16 -10.19 -5.48 -14.62
N ALA A 17 -11.16 -4.62 -14.86
CA ALA A 17 -10.94 -3.25 -15.31
C ALA A 17 -10.19 -2.44 -14.24
N LEU A 18 -10.47 -2.67 -12.96
CA LEU A 18 -9.75 -2.03 -11.86
C LEU A 18 -8.28 -2.49 -11.77
N ALA A 19 -8.02 -3.77 -12.03
CA ALA A 19 -6.67 -4.32 -12.10
C ALA A 19 -5.87 -3.65 -13.23
N THR A 20 -6.49 -3.50 -14.41
CA THR A 20 -5.88 -2.78 -15.54
C THR A 20 -5.65 -1.30 -15.22
N TYR A 21 -6.62 -0.63 -14.59
CA TYR A 21 -6.52 0.79 -14.22
C TYR A 21 -5.38 1.05 -13.23
N SER A 22 -5.25 0.21 -12.19
CA SER A 22 -4.31 0.41 -11.09
C SER A 22 -2.97 -0.31 -11.28
N CYS A 23 -2.77 -0.99 -12.41
CA CYS A 23 -1.61 -1.87 -12.65
C CYS A 23 -1.40 -2.92 -11.53
N THR A 24 -2.50 -3.40 -10.92
CA THR A 24 -2.46 -4.44 -9.87
C THR A 24 -3.03 -5.75 -10.39
N SER A 25 -2.92 -6.83 -9.59
CA SER A 25 -3.55 -8.10 -9.93
C SER A 25 -4.96 -8.22 -9.36
N VAL A 26 -5.85 -8.90 -10.09
CA VAL A 26 -7.21 -9.21 -9.60
C VAL A 26 -7.16 -10.02 -8.29
N ARG A 27 -6.17 -10.90 -8.13
CA ARG A 27 -5.94 -11.65 -6.88
C ARG A 27 -5.65 -10.71 -5.72
N TRP A 28 -4.78 -9.72 -5.91
CA TRP A 28 -4.48 -8.72 -4.88
C TRP A 28 -5.72 -7.91 -4.49
N LEU A 29 -6.52 -7.47 -5.48
CA LEU A 29 -7.78 -6.78 -5.23
C LEU A 29 -8.77 -7.64 -4.45
N ARG A 30 -8.91 -8.94 -4.80
CA ARG A 30 -9.76 -9.88 -4.04
C ARG A 30 -9.32 -10.03 -2.59
N ASN A 31 -8.01 -10.05 -2.32
CA ASN A 31 -7.50 -10.11 -0.96
C ASN A 31 -7.85 -8.85 -0.16
N ARG A 32 -7.90 -7.67 -0.81
CA ARG A 32 -8.29 -6.41 -0.14
C ARG A 32 -9.79 -6.31 0.13
N LEU A 33 -10.64 -7.05 -0.59
CA LEU A 33 -12.08 -7.12 -0.28
C LEU A 33 -12.39 -7.85 1.02
N VAL A 34 -11.50 -8.77 1.44
CA VAL A 34 -11.67 -9.59 2.65
C VAL A 34 -10.78 -9.12 3.82
N ASP A 35 -10.02 -8.04 3.61
CA ASP A 35 -9.18 -7.45 4.64
C ASP A 35 -10.04 -6.83 5.75
N ARG A 36 -9.72 -7.14 7.01
CA ARG A 36 -10.45 -6.65 8.18
C ARG A 36 -10.07 -5.23 8.56
N ASN A 37 -8.85 -4.80 8.23
CA ASN A 37 -8.33 -3.52 8.71
C ASN A 37 -8.72 -2.37 7.77
N HIS A 38 -8.53 -2.58 6.46
CA HIS A 38 -8.83 -1.56 5.44
C HIS A 38 -9.47 -2.22 4.20
N PRO A 39 -10.73 -2.67 4.30
CA PRO A 39 -11.40 -3.31 3.19
C PRO A 39 -11.55 -2.35 2.00
N LEU A 40 -11.38 -2.89 0.79
CA LEU A 40 -11.62 -2.15 -0.45
C LEU A 40 -13.13 -1.85 -0.60
N PRO A 41 -13.54 -0.58 -0.79
CA PRO A 41 -14.94 -0.22 -1.03
C PRO A 41 -15.48 -0.90 -2.29
N CYS A 42 -16.58 -1.62 -2.17
CA CYS A 42 -17.19 -2.31 -3.30
C CYS A 42 -18.71 -2.39 -3.20
N TYR A 43 -19.34 -2.51 -4.36
CA TYR A 43 -20.75 -2.70 -4.57
C TYR A 43 -20.97 -4.12 -5.10
N ARG A 44 -21.89 -4.86 -4.48
CA ARG A 44 -22.30 -6.18 -4.93
C ARG A 44 -23.68 -6.08 -5.56
N ILE A 45 -23.76 -6.32 -6.86
CA ILE A 45 -25.01 -6.31 -7.63
C ILE A 45 -25.12 -7.66 -8.34
N GLU A 46 -26.08 -8.49 -7.92
CA GLU A 46 -26.38 -9.79 -8.53
C GLU A 46 -25.14 -10.69 -8.75
N GLY A 47 -24.22 -10.72 -7.79
CA GLY A 47 -22.99 -11.53 -7.86
C GLY A 47 -21.80 -10.87 -8.57
N LYS A 48 -21.99 -9.70 -9.20
CA LYS A 48 -20.90 -8.88 -9.71
C LYS A 48 -20.36 -7.94 -8.64
N ILE A 49 -19.04 -7.79 -8.60
CA ILE A 49 -18.35 -6.85 -7.72
C ILE A 49 -17.91 -5.66 -8.56
N LEU A 50 -18.38 -4.48 -8.15
CA LEU A 50 -18.06 -3.21 -8.77
C LEU A 50 -17.41 -2.27 -7.77
N VAL A 51 -16.51 -1.42 -8.25
CA VAL A 51 -15.78 -0.44 -7.45
C VAL A 51 -15.87 0.90 -8.15
N LYS A 52 -16.30 1.95 -7.44
CA LYS A 52 -16.31 3.31 -8.01
C LYS A 52 -14.87 3.84 -8.06
N ARG A 53 -14.44 4.39 -9.20
CA ARG A 53 -13.07 4.92 -9.36
C ARG A 53 -12.69 5.92 -8.26
N GLU A 54 -13.55 6.89 -8.00
CA GLU A 54 -13.31 7.92 -6.98
C GLU A 54 -13.19 7.37 -5.55
N GLU A 55 -13.85 6.24 -5.26
CA GLU A 55 -13.70 5.57 -3.97
C GLU A 55 -12.39 4.80 -3.90
N PHE A 56 -12.03 4.12 -4.98
CA PHE A 56 -10.72 3.48 -5.09
C PHE A 56 -9.58 4.48 -4.95
N ASP A 57 -9.64 5.60 -5.67
CA ASP A 57 -8.60 6.64 -5.65
C ASP A 57 -8.45 7.25 -4.24
N ARG A 58 -9.57 7.51 -3.55
CA ARG A 58 -9.54 7.97 -2.16
C ARG A 58 -9.04 6.89 -1.19
N TRP A 59 -9.38 5.63 -1.45
CA TRP A 59 -8.95 4.51 -0.63
C TRP A 59 -7.44 4.27 -0.75
N ILE A 60 -6.90 4.22 -1.98
CA ILE A 60 -5.48 4.00 -2.21
C ILE A 60 -4.62 5.17 -1.71
N ALA A 61 -5.15 6.40 -1.74
CA ALA A 61 -4.48 7.56 -1.17
C ALA A 61 -4.22 7.42 0.35
N ARG A 62 -5.03 6.65 1.09
CA ARG A 62 -4.77 6.35 2.52
C ARG A 62 -3.60 5.40 2.72
N HIS A 63 -3.23 4.64 1.71
CA HIS A 63 -2.07 3.75 1.70
C HIS A 63 -0.81 4.46 1.18
N ARG A 64 -0.86 5.78 0.96
CA ARG A 64 0.32 6.56 0.56
C ARG A 64 1.35 6.51 1.67
N VAL A 65 2.46 5.83 1.40
CA VAL A 65 3.66 5.90 2.23
C VAL A 65 4.40 7.19 1.87
N SER A 66 4.41 8.18 2.78
CA SER A 66 4.99 9.50 2.51
C SER A 66 6.51 9.46 2.30
N ASN A 67 7.20 8.54 2.97
CA ASN A 67 8.62 8.29 2.75
C ASN A 67 8.80 6.80 2.42
N CYS A 68 9.03 6.47 1.14
CA CYS A 68 9.32 5.10 0.71
C CYS A 68 10.61 4.53 1.35
N THR A 69 11.40 5.37 2.03
CA THR A 69 12.71 5.04 2.59
C THR A 69 12.80 5.16 4.11
N ASP A 70 11.83 5.72 4.84
CA ASP A 70 12.22 6.46 6.05
C ASP A 70 11.49 6.12 7.35
N ASN A 71 12.28 6.17 8.43
CA ASN A 71 12.05 5.84 9.85
C ASN A 71 12.48 4.45 10.34
N LEU A 72 12.30 3.35 9.59
CA LEU A 72 12.73 2.05 10.15
C LEU A 72 14.26 1.92 10.13
N SER A 73 14.90 2.26 9.01
CA SER A 73 16.36 2.19 8.89
C SER A 73 17.04 3.16 9.87
N GLU A 74 16.57 4.41 9.97
CA GLU A 74 17.13 5.37 10.92
C GLU A 74 16.90 4.97 12.39
N LEU A 75 15.75 4.40 12.75
CA LEU A 75 15.53 3.86 14.11
C LEU A 75 16.44 2.67 14.40
N VAL A 76 16.61 1.76 13.44
CA VAL A 76 17.53 0.61 13.58
C VAL A 76 18.97 1.11 13.75
N ASP A 77 19.40 2.07 12.94
CA ASP A 77 20.74 2.64 13.01
C ASP A 77 20.99 3.36 14.34
N ALA A 78 20.00 4.10 14.86
CA ALA A 78 20.09 4.76 16.15
C ALA A 78 20.23 3.75 17.31
N VAL A 79 19.45 2.66 17.30
CA VAL A 79 19.51 1.61 18.33
C VAL A 79 20.80 0.80 18.23
N VAL A 80 21.24 0.44 17.02
CA VAL A 80 22.50 -0.29 16.80
C VAL A 80 23.70 0.53 17.30
N SER A 81 23.70 1.84 17.04
CA SER A 81 24.74 2.75 17.56
C SER A 81 24.74 2.82 19.09
N GLN A 82 23.56 2.86 19.73
CA GLN A 82 23.44 2.84 21.19
C GLN A 82 23.89 1.53 21.84
N VAL A 83 23.76 0.38 21.17
CA VAL A 83 24.19 -0.92 21.70
C VAL A 83 25.70 -1.15 21.53
N GLN A 84 26.33 -0.54 20.51
CA GLN A 84 27.77 -0.65 20.30
C GLN A 84 28.60 0.24 21.24
N ALA A 85 28.11 1.43 21.60
CA ALA A 85 28.78 2.36 22.51
C ALA A 85 29.11 1.81 23.94
N PRO A 86 28.25 1.06 24.64
CA PRO A 86 28.53 0.55 25.98
C PRO A 86 29.61 -0.56 26.03
N ASN A 87 29.98 -1.17 24.89
CA ASN A 87 31.04 -2.17 24.85
C ASN A 87 32.47 -1.58 24.77
N LEU A 88 32.63 -0.33 24.34
CA LEU A 88 33.96 0.29 24.24
C LEU A 88 34.51 0.80 25.58
N ARG A 89 33.65 1.12 26.56
CA ARG A 89 34.08 1.69 27.85
C ARG A 89 34.69 0.66 28.81
N ARG A 90 34.39 -0.63 28.64
CA ARG A 90 34.97 -1.71 29.48
C ARG A 90 36.40 -2.10 29.08
N LEU A 91 36.89 -1.66 27.92
CA LEU A 91 38.22 -2.01 27.41
C LEU A 91 39.29 -0.97 27.72
N THR A 92 38.91 0.27 28.08
CA THR A 92 39.84 1.36 28.40
C THR A 92 40.12 1.53 29.88
N GLU A 93 39.39 0.86 30.77
CA GLU A 93 39.60 0.91 32.24
C GLU A 93 40.44 -0.27 32.77
N ARG A 94 41.09 -1.03 31.88
CA ARG A 94 41.86 -2.24 32.21
C ARG A 94 43.28 -2.30 31.63
N ALA A 95 43.88 -1.14 31.34
CA ALA A 95 45.28 -1.03 30.94
C ALA A 95 46.05 -0.14 31.93
#